data_AF-A0A962ZVC8-F1
#
_entry.id   AF-A0A962ZVC8-F1
#
_cell.length_a   1.000
_cell.length_b   1.000
_cell.length_c   1.000
_cell.angle_alpha   90.00
_cell.angle_beta   90.00
_cell.angle_gamma   90.00
#
_symmetry.space_group_name_H-M   'P 1'
#
loop_
_entity.id
_entity.type
_entity.pdbx_description
1 polymer ?
#
loop_
_entity_poly.entity_id
_entity_poly.type
_entity_poly.pdbx_seq_one_letter_code
_entity_poly.pdbx_strand_id
1 'polypeptide(L)'
;MPVNQPSKDQRTPSPPYGYSRECTHSREQQIHIVAEFHAHKIRPSRIAYRVGIDIAFIEELIAGEVEAERFPRLVAYYRRQRYQQRMTESAARRGAARYDLQQRIEREFQQETDL
;
A
#
# COMPACT_ATOMS: atom_id res chain seq x y z
N MET A 1 -49.10 14.84 -12.39
CA MET A 1 -47.69 15.19 -12.12
C MET A 1 -46.86 13.93 -12.30
N PRO A 2 -46.20 13.72 -13.45
CA PRO A 2 -45.45 12.49 -13.66
C PRO A 2 -44.13 12.52 -12.90
N VAL A 3 -43.89 11.47 -12.11
CA VAL A 3 -42.65 11.17 -11.41
C VAL A 3 -41.56 10.93 -12.46
N ASN A 4 -40.52 11.76 -12.46
CA ASN A 4 -39.42 11.70 -13.42
C ASN A 4 -38.63 10.40 -13.19
N GLN A 5 -38.59 9.55 -14.22
CA GLN A 5 -37.90 8.27 -14.23
C GLN A 5 -36.38 8.46 -14.09
N PRO A 6 -35.64 7.50 -13.50
CA PRO A 6 -34.20 7.55 -13.45
C PRO A 6 -33.65 7.51 -14.88
N SER A 7 -32.94 8.57 -15.26
CA SER A 7 -32.24 8.66 -16.54
C SER A 7 -31.30 7.47 -16.70
N LYS A 8 -31.62 6.59 -17.66
CA LYS A 8 -30.70 5.56 -18.16
C LYS A 8 -29.54 6.26 -18.87
N ASP A 9 -28.50 6.59 -18.12
CA ASP A 9 -27.22 7.00 -18.70
C ASP A 9 -26.60 5.77 -19.40
N GLN A 10 -26.53 5.81 -20.73
CA GLN A 10 -26.04 4.74 -21.60
C GLN A 10 -24.54 4.85 -21.90
N ARG A 11 -23.83 5.74 -21.21
CA ARG A 11 -22.37 5.85 -21.36
C ARG A 11 -21.72 4.57 -20.83
N THR A 12 -20.94 3.92 -21.68
CA THR A 12 -20.06 2.82 -21.27
C THR A 12 -19.04 3.38 -20.27
N PRO A 13 -19.08 3.02 -18.98
CA PRO A 13 -18.04 3.45 -18.06
C PRO A 13 -16.74 2.83 -18.54
N SER A 14 -15.81 3.68 -18.93
CA SER A 14 -14.44 3.30 -19.22
C SER A 14 -13.64 3.55 -17.94
N PRO A 15 -12.89 2.59 -17.39
CA PRO A 15 -12.50 1.27 -17.92
C PRO A 15 -13.48 0.12 -17.54
N PRO A 16 -13.30 -1.12 -18.08
CA PRO A 16 -14.35 -2.15 -18.12
C PRO A 16 -14.87 -2.50 -16.72
N TYR A 17 -16.17 -2.78 -16.64
CA TYR A 17 -16.78 -3.37 -15.44
C TYR A 17 -15.95 -4.55 -14.94
N GLY A 18 -15.45 -4.41 -13.71
CA GLY A 18 -14.79 -5.45 -12.94
C GLY A 18 -13.29 -5.23 -12.82
N TYR A 19 -12.83 -4.74 -11.65
CA TYR A 19 -11.62 -5.20 -10.96
C TYR A 19 -11.55 -4.60 -9.54
N SER A 20 -12.52 -4.92 -8.68
CA SER A 20 -12.31 -4.80 -7.23
C SER A 20 -12.87 -6.04 -6.61
N ARG A 21 -11.98 -6.88 -6.07
CA ARG A 21 -12.37 -7.81 -5.02
C ARG A 21 -13.11 -6.99 -3.96
N GLU A 22 -14.30 -7.38 -3.52
CA GLU A 22 -14.96 -6.61 -2.46
C GLU A 22 -14.05 -6.58 -1.22
N CYS A 23 -13.76 -5.39 -0.71
CA CYS A 23 -12.92 -5.27 0.47
C CYS A 23 -13.73 -5.71 1.69
N THR A 24 -13.39 -6.87 2.25
CA THR A 24 -14.01 -7.39 3.47
C THR A 24 -13.31 -6.89 4.74
N HIS A 25 -12.31 -6.02 4.60
CA HIS A 25 -11.52 -5.51 5.71
C HIS A 25 -12.20 -4.31 6.36
N SER A 26 -12.15 -4.25 7.68
CA SER A 26 -12.60 -3.06 8.42
C SER A 26 -11.71 -1.85 8.08
N ARG A 27 -12.20 -0.63 8.33
CA ARG A 27 -11.44 0.60 8.07
C ARG A 27 -10.05 0.57 8.72
N GLU A 28 -9.99 0.08 9.95
CA GLU A 28 -8.75 -0.08 10.71
C GLU A 28 -7.78 -1.06 10.04
N GLN A 29 -8.28 -2.23 9.60
CA GLN A 29 -7.48 -3.19 8.85
C GLN A 29 -6.99 -2.61 7.51
N GLN A 30 -7.82 -1.82 6.83
CA GLN A 30 -7.42 -1.15 5.58
C GLN A 30 -6.23 -0.21 5.81
N ILE A 31 -6.23 0.60 6.88
CA ILE A 31 -5.11 1.49 7.21
C ILE A 31 -3.82 0.69 7.39
N HIS A 32 -3.87 -0.39 8.16
CA HIS A 32 -2.73 -1.28 8.37
C HIS A 32 -2.23 -1.91 7.07
N ILE A 33 -3.14 -2.42 6.23
CA ILE A 33 -2.79 -3.01 4.93
C ILE A 33 -2.13 -1.96 4.03
N VAL A 34 -2.68 -0.75 3.95
CA VAL A 34 -2.10 0.32 3.12
C VAL A 34 -0.71 0.71 3.64
N ALA A 35 -0.54 0.83 4.96
CA ALA A 35 0.76 1.15 5.56
C ALA A 35 1.81 0.06 5.28
N GLU A 36 1.45 -1.21 5.43
CA GLU A 36 2.31 -2.35 5.14
C GLU A 36 2.70 -2.37 3.66
N PHE A 37 1.72 -2.32 2.76
CA PHE A 37 1.98 -2.36 1.32
C PHE A 37 2.78 -1.15 0.83
N HIS A 38 2.52 0.03 1.39
CA HIS A 38 3.28 1.24 1.10
C HIS A 38 4.73 1.12 1.59
N ALA A 39 4.96 0.56 2.78
CA ALA A 39 6.30 0.23 3.26
C ALA A 39 7.02 -0.78 2.34
N HIS A 40 6.29 -1.69 1.69
CA HIS A 40 6.80 -2.59 0.66
C HIS A 40 6.92 -1.97 -0.74
N LYS A 41 6.74 -0.64 -0.89
CA LYS A 41 6.80 0.10 -2.16
C LYS A 41 5.80 -0.41 -3.20
N ILE A 42 4.67 -0.95 -2.77
CA ILE A 42 3.58 -1.35 -3.67
C ILE A 42 2.81 -0.09 -4.08
N ARG A 43 2.57 0.08 -5.38
CA ARG A 43 1.86 1.24 -5.94
C ARG A 43 0.40 1.29 -5.45
N PRO A 44 -0.17 2.48 -5.18
CA PRO A 44 -1.56 2.64 -4.74
C PRO A 44 -2.58 1.88 -5.60
N SER A 45 -2.49 2.02 -6.94
CA SER A 45 -3.39 1.32 -7.87
C SER A 45 -3.30 -0.22 -7.76
N ARG A 46 -2.14 -0.77 -7.37
CA ARG A 46 -1.97 -2.22 -7.16
C ARG A 46 -2.58 -2.67 -5.83
N ILE A 47 -2.53 -1.84 -4.78
CA ILE A 47 -3.18 -2.11 -3.50
C ILE A 47 -4.70 -2.14 -3.70
N ALA A 48 -5.24 -1.11 -4.36
CA ALA A 48 -6.66 -1.04 -4.73
C ALA A 48 -7.11 -2.28 -5.51
N TYR A 49 -6.39 -2.62 -6.59
CA TYR A 49 -6.69 -3.80 -7.41
C TYR A 49 -6.67 -5.13 -6.63
N ARG A 50 -5.67 -5.33 -5.75
CA ARG A 50 -5.47 -6.61 -5.05
C ARG A 50 -6.40 -6.80 -3.86
N VAL A 51 -6.70 -5.72 -3.14
CA VAL A 51 -7.38 -5.76 -1.84
C VAL A 51 -8.83 -5.25 -1.94
N GLY A 52 -9.13 -4.43 -2.94
CA GLY A 52 -10.44 -3.78 -3.07
C GLY A 52 -10.61 -2.50 -2.28
N ILE A 53 -9.53 -1.96 -1.70
CA ILE A 53 -9.57 -0.70 -0.96
C ILE A 53 -9.74 0.44 -1.97
N ASP A 54 -10.61 1.39 -1.63
CA ASP A 54 -10.84 2.57 -2.45
C ASP A 54 -9.53 3.35 -2.69
N ILE A 55 -9.27 3.71 -3.95
CA ILE A 55 -8.00 4.33 -4.33
C ILE A 55 -7.86 5.75 -3.76
N ALA A 56 -8.94 6.52 -3.67
CA ALA A 56 -8.90 7.86 -3.11
C ALA A 56 -8.51 7.79 -1.63
N PHE A 57 -9.08 6.84 -0.88
CA PHE A 57 -8.68 6.63 0.52
C PHE A 57 -7.18 6.28 0.68
N ILE A 58 -6.64 5.45 -0.23
CA ILE A 58 -5.21 5.12 -0.21
C ILE A 58 -4.36 6.39 -0.47
N GLU A 59 -4.77 7.20 -1.44
CA GLU A 59 -4.07 8.42 -1.81
C GLU A 59 -4.14 9.47 -0.69
N GLU A 60 -5.31 9.66 -0.06
CA GLU A 60 -5.50 10.54 1.11
C GLU A 60 -4.58 10.14 2.27
N LEU A 61 -4.46 8.83 2.57
CA LEU A 61 -3.54 8.33 3.61
C LEU A 61 -2.08 8.65 3.29
N ILE A 62 -1.66 8.39 2.05
CA ILE A 62 -0.27 8.59 1.61
C ILE A 62 0.07 10.09 1.54
N ALA A 63 -0.87 10.92 1.12
CA ALA A 63 -0.73 12.37 1.09
C ALA A 63 -0.76 13.00 2.49
N GLY A 64 -1.15 12.25 3.51
CA GLY A 64 -1.29 12.74 4.88
C GLY A 64 -2.53 13.63 5.07
N GLU A 65 -3.52 13.55 4.18
CA GLU A 65 -4.79 14.27 4.28
C GLU A 65 -5.68 13.65 5.37
N VAL A 66 -5.53 12.35 5.62
CA VAL A 66 -6.18 11.61 6.72
C VAL A 66 -5.15 10.82 7.52
N GLU A 67 -5.37 10.71 8.84
CA GLU A 67 -4.46 9.98 9.76
C GLU A 67 -3.01 10.50 9.73
N ALA A 68 -2.81 11.81 9.51
CA ALA A 68 -1.51 12.44 9.25
C ALA A 68 -0.39 12.12 10.26
N GLU A 69 -0.73 11.87 11.54
CA GLU A 69 0.26 11.44 12.54
C GLU A 69 0.39 9.92 12.63
N ARG A 70 -0.73 9.21 12.51
CA ARG A 70 -0.82 7.79 12.81
C ARG A 70 -0.30 6.94 11.65
N PHE A 71 -0.67 7.29 10.42
CA PHE A 71 -0.30 6.55 9.23
C PHE A 71 1.22 6.53 9.02
N PRO A 72 1.97 7.64 9.12
CA PRO A 72 3.44 7.61 9.02
C PRO A 72 4.09 6.75 10.10
N ARG A 73 3.58 6.76 11.34
CA ARG A 73 4.08 5.87 12.42
C ARG A 73 3.90 4.40 12.07
N LEU A 74 2.75 4.03 11.48
CA LEU A 74 2.50 2.67 10.99
C LEU A 74 3.43 2.32 9.82
N VAL A 75 3.64 3.22 8.87
CA VAL A 75 4.59 3.02 7.77
C VAL A 75 6.00 2.78 8.30
N ALA A 76 6.45 3.57 9.28
CA ALA A 76 7.76 3.38 9.91
C ALA A 76 7.88 2.01 10.62
N TYR A 77 6.82 1.58 11.32
CA TYR A 77 6.75 0.25 11.91
C TYR A 77 6.94 -0.86 10.86
N TYR A 78 6.18 -0.81 9.76
CA TYR A 78 6.28 -1.82 8.70
C TYR A 78 7.58 -1.73 7.89
N ARG A 79 8.18 -0.54 7.71
CA ARG A 79 9.52 -0.39 7.12
C ARG A 79 10.56 -1.14 7.95
N ARG A 80 10.50 -1.01 9.28
CA ARG A 80 11.39 -1.74 10.20
C ARG A 80 11.15 -3.24 10.13
N GLN A 81 9.90 -3.69 10.11
CA GLN A 81 9.55 -5.10 9.96
C GLN A 81 10.10 -5.68 8.65
N ARG A 82 9.91 -4.99 7.53
CA ARG A 82 10.43 -5.37 6.20
C ARG A 82 11.96 -5.44 6.20
N TYR A 83 12.63 -4.48 6.82
CA TYR A 83 14.09 -4.48 6.96
C TYR A 83 14.57 -5.74 7.71
N GLN A 84 13.99 -6.03 8.87
CA GLN A 84 14.35 -7.22 9.67
C GLN A 84 14.10 -8.52 8.91
N GLN A 85 12.99 -8.62 8.20
CA GLN A 85 12.68 -9.78 7.35
C GLN A 85 13.76 -9.97 6.27
N ARG A 86 14.09 -8.92 5.51
CA ARG A 86 15.10 -9.00 4.45
C ARG A 86 16.49 -9.32 4.98
N MET A 87 16.86 -8.80 6.15
CA MET A 87 18.11 -9.17 6.83
C MET A 87 18.14 -10.65 7.20
N THR A 88 17.01 -11.18 7.67
CA THR A 88 16.88 -12.62 7.98
C THR A 88 16.99 -13.47 6.72
N GLU A 89 16.27 -13.12 5.65
CA GLU A 89 16.31 -13.81 4.35
C GLU A 89 17.70 -13.76 3.70
N SER A 90 18.47 -12.68 3.92
CA SER A 90 19.85 -12.56 3.44
C SER A 90 20.77 -13.67 3.96
N ALA A 91 20.45 -14.28 5.11
CA ALA A 91 21.25 -15.35 5.71
C ALA A 91 21.27 -16.63 4.86
N ALA A 92 20.34 -16.79 3.90
CA ALA A 92 20.39 -17.88 2.93
C ALA A 92 21.57 -17.75 1.94
N ARG A 93 22.13 -16.55 1.76
CA ARG A 93 23.32 -16.30 0.93
C ARG A 93 24.60 -16.51 1.77
N ARG A 94 25.74 -16.72 1.11
CA ARG A 94 27.03 -16.96 1.77
C ARG A 94 28.12 -16.01 1.24
N GLY A 95 29.15 -15.80 2.07
CA GLY A 95 30.35 -15.03 1.72
C GLY A 95 30.04 -13.59 1.30
N ALA A 96 30.81 -13.09 0.32
CA ALA A 96 30.70 -11.72 -0.18
C ALA A 96 29.27 -11.37 -0.66
N ALA A 97 28.58 -12.31 -1.31
CA ALA A 97 27.22 -12.08 -1.81
C ALA A 97 26.21 -11.78 -0.69
N ARG A 98 26.38 -12.35 0.51
CA ARG A 98 25.55 -12.01 1.68
C ARG A 98 25.87 -10.59 2.16
N TYR A 99 27.15 -10.27 2.29
CA TYR A 99 27.60 -8.95 2.75
C TYR A 99 27.08 -7.84 1.84
N ASP A 100 27.22 -7.99 0.52
CA ASP A 100 26.74 -7.01 -0.46
C ASP A 100 25.23 -6.81 -0.39
N LEU A 101 24.48 -7.90 -0.20
CA LEU A 101 23.02 -7.84 -0.05
C LEU A 101 22.63 -7.10 1.24
N GLN A 102 23.27 -7.40 2.37
CA GLN A 102 23.01 -6.72 3.63
C GLN A 102 23.32 -5.23 3.55
N GLN A 103 24.46 -4.85 2.95
CA GLN A 103 24.82 -3.44 2.71
C GLN A 103 23.82 -2.70 1.80
N ARG A 104 23.19 -3.39 0.84
CA ARG A 104 22.12 -2.80 0.03
C ARG A 104 20.84 -2.61 0.87
N ILE A 105 20.45 -3.62 1.65
CA ILE A 105 19.28 -3.56 2.54
C ILE A 105 19.42 -2.41 3.55
N GLU A 106 20.59 -2.27 4.17
CA GLU A 106 20.90 -1.19 5.13
C GLU A 106 20.75 0.19 4.50
N ARG A 107 21.36 0.42 3.33
CA ARG A 107 21.30 1.70 2.62
C ARG A 107 19.88 2.05 2.19
N GLU A 108 19.13 1.07 1.68
CA GLU A 108 17.73 1.29 1.31
C GLU A 108 16.86 1.66 2.52
N PHE A 109 17.10 1.03 3.68
CA PHE A 109 16.37 1.35 4.90
C PHE A 109 16.72 2.76 5.41
N GLN A 110 17.99 3.11 5.46
CA GLN A 110 18.45 4.44 5.91
C GLN A 110 17.87 5.56 5.05
N GLN A 111 17.89 5.39 3.71
CA GLN A 111 17.30 6.36 2.79
C GLN A 111 15.80 6.55 3.03
N GLU A 112 15.10 5.50 3.43
CA GLU A 112 13.66 5.56 3.71
C GLU A 112 13.33 6.12 5.10
N THR A 113 14.25 6.05 6.07
CA THR A 113 14.01 6.61 7.41
C THR A 113 14.42 8.07 7.53
N ASP A 114 15.36 8.52 6.70
CA ASP A 114 15.84 9.91 6.66
C ASP A 114 14.93 10.84 5.82
N LEU A 115 13.95 10.26 5.10
CA LEU A 115 12.87 10.94 4.37
C LEU A 115 11.59 10.99 5.19
#